data_AF-A0A2G5UBT9-F1
#
_entry.id   AF-A0A2G5UBT9-F1
#
_cell.length_a   1.000
_cell.length_b   1.000
_cell.length_c   1.000
_cell.angle_alpha   90.00
_cell.angle_beta   90.00
_cell.angle_gamma   90.00
#
_symmetry.space_group_name_H-M   'P 1'
#
loop_
_entity.id
_entity.type
_entity.pdbx_description
1 polymer ?
#
loop_
_entity_poly.entity_id
_entity_poly.type
_entity_poly.pdbx_seq_one_letter_code
_entity_poly.pdbx_strand_id
1 'polypeptide(L)'
;MTVSTATCRLMFEAIKTQHLERENAIYEQHYVQYCSLLGAYVSAIRDDVITHDRNPLMFDIASFEIGQFIRKQKNDAGKRREFQILADIIHKSVGDKLNVF
;
A
#
# COMPACT_ATOMS: atom_id res chain seq x y z
N MET A 1 -35.95 16.70 -22.18
CA MET A 1 -35.37 15.36 -22.00
C MET A 1 -35.28 15.08 -20.51
N THR A 2 -36.13 14.20 -19.98
CA THR A 2 -36.07 13.79 -18.57
C THR A 2 -35.16 12.58 -18.46
N VAL A 3 -33.96 12.76 -17.90
CA VAL A 3 -33.06 11.65 -17.60
C VAL A 3 -33.72 10.82 -16.48
N SER A 4 -33.99 9.55 -16.76
CA SER A 4 -34.53 8.63 -15.77
C SER A 4 -33.52 8.38 -14.66
N THR A 5 -33.98 8.32 -13.41
CA THR A 5 -33.16 7.98 -12.23
C THR A 5 -32.40 6.66 -12.41
N ALA A 6 -32.96 5.72 -13.18
CA ALA A 6 -32.31 4.46 -13.53
C ALA A 6 -31.09 4.66 -14.44
N THR A 7 -31.18 5.59 -15.40
CA THR A 7 -30.07 5.95 -16.29
C THR A 7 -28.94 6.63 -15.53
N CYS A 8 -29.25 7.53 -14.59
CA CYS A 8 -28.25 8.15 -13.71
C CYS A 8 -27.52 7.11 -12.86
N ARG A 9 -28.24 6.13 -12.29
CA ARG A 9 -27.63 5.07 -11.46
C ARG A 9 -26.63 4.23 -12.25
N LEU A 10 -26.97 3.85 -13.48
CA LEU A 10 -26.05 3.09 -14.36
C LEU A 10 -24.80 3.90 -14.71
N MET A 11 -24.94 5.21 -14.96
CA MET A 11 -23.79 6.08 -15.21
C MET A 11 -22.88 6.19 -13.97
N PHE A 12 -23.44 6.31 -12.77
CA PHE A 12 -22.65 6.35 -11.53
C PHE A 12 -21.88 5.05 -11.28
N GLU A 13 -22.51 3.89 -11.51
CA GLU A 13 -21.82 2.60 -11.41
C GLU A 13 -20.69 2.49 -12.45
N ALA A 14 -20.94 2.92 -13.70
CA ALA A 14 -19.91 2.92 -14.74
C ALA A 14 -18.73 3.83 -14.39
N ILE A 15 -18.97 5.03 -13.84
CA ILE A 15 -17.92 5.93 -13.37
C ILE A 15 -17.11 5.28 -12.24
N LYS A 16 -17.79 4.62 -11.29
CA LYS A 16 -17.11 3.93 -10.17
C LYS A 16 -16.22 2.80 -10.68
N THR A 17 -16.70 1.99 -11.62
CA THR A 17 -15.90 0.94 -12.25
C THR A 17 -14.70 1.51 -12.99
N GLN A 18 -14.89 2.55 -13.81
CA GLN A 18 -13.79 3.22 -14.51
C GLN A 18 -12.74 3.78 -13.54
N HIS A 19 -13.17 4.29 -12.39
CA HIS A 19 -12.28 4.81 -11.37
C HIS A 19 -11.42 3.70 -10.75
N LEU A 20 -12.01 2.53 -10.46
CA LEU A 20 -11.31 1.36 -9.95
C LEU A 20 -10.32 0.79 -10.97
N GLU A 21 -10.73 0.69 -12.23
CA GLU A 21 -9.86 0.22 -13.32
C GLU A 21 -8.65 1.13 -13.49
N ARG A 22 -8.86 2.45 -13.44
CA ARG A 22 -7.77 3.43 -13.54
C ARG A 22 -6.84 3.39 -12.34
N GLU A 23 -7.38 3.24 -11.14
CA GLU A 23 -6.57 3.06 -9.93
C GLU A 23 -5.69 1.81 -10.03
N ASN A 24 -6.26 0.69 -10.47
CA ASN A 24 -5.52 -0.56 -10.66
C ASN A 24 -4.44 -0.41 -11.73
N ALA A 25 -4.74 0.22 -12.86
CA ALA A 25 -3.76 0.45 -13.92
C ALA A 25 -2.56 1.28 -13.44
N ILE A 26 -2.81 2.35 -12.68
CA ILE A 26 -1.75 3.18 -12.08
C ILE A 26 -0.94 2.36 -11.07
N TYR A 27 -1.61 1.57 -10.25
CA TYR A 27 -0.96 0.72 -9.25
C TYR A 27 -0.04 -0.30 -9.93
N GLU A 28 -0.49 -0.98 -10.98
CA GLU A 28 0.34 -1.93 -11.72
C GLU A 28 1.51 -1.26 -12.43
N GLN A 29 1.28 -0.09 -13.03
CA GLN A 29 2.33 0.67 -13.71
C GLN A 29 3.47 1.09 -12.77
N HIS A 30 3.16 1.41 -11.52
CA HIS A 30 4.12 1.92 -10.55
C HIS A 30 4.48 0.93 -9.43
N TYR A 31 4.03 -0.32 -9.57
CA TYR A 31 4.15 -1.33 -8.53
C TYR A 31 5.62 -1.56 -8.11
N VAL A 32 6.54 -1.65 -9.07
CA VAL A 32 7.97 -1.90 -8.82
C VAL A 32 8.62 -0.74 -8.07
N GLN A 33 8.31 0.49 -8.46
CA GLN A 33 8.82 1.70 -7.81
C GLN A 33 8.29 1.81 -6.38
N TYR A 34 7.01 1.49 -6.18
CA TYR A 34 6.39 1.46 -4.86
C TYR A 34 7.05 0.43 -3.94
N CYS A 35 7.30 -0.80 -4.42
CA CYS A 35 8.03 -1.81 -3.65
C CYS A 35 9.48 -1.40 -3.35
N SER A 36 10.13 -0.71 -4.28
CA SER A 36 11.49 -0.19 -4.07
C SER A 36 11.53 0.87 -2.97
N LEU A 37 10.52 1.76 -2.93
CA LEU A 37 10.36 2.75 -1.86
C LEU A 37 10.11 2.08 -0.50
N LEU A 38 9.24 1.07 -0.44
CA LEU A 38 9.02 0.29 0.78
C LEU A 38 10.31 -0.37 1.27
N GLY A 39 11.11 -0.96 0.37
CA GLY A 39 12.41 -1.53 0.71
C GLY A 39 13.39 -0.48 1.28
N ALA A 40 13.36 0.75 0.77
CA ALA A 40 14.15 1.86 1.29
C ALA A 40 13.69 2.27 2.70
N TYR A 41 12.39 2.40 2.93
CA TYR A 41 11.85 2.67 4.27
C TYR A 41 12.24 1.60 5.30
N VAL A 42 12.13 0.34 4.91
CA VAL A 42 12.47 -0.81 5.76
C VAL A 42 13.95 -0.80 6.11
N SER A 43 14.81 -0.55 5.13
CA SER A 43 16.26 -0.46 5.35
C SER A 43 16.60 0.72 6.25
N ALA A 44 15.99 1.88 6.04
CA ALA A 44 16.21 3.08 6.84
C ALA A 44 15.75 2.92 8.29
N ILE A 45 14.65 2.19 8.55
CA ILE A 45 14.21 1.84 9.91
C ILE A 45 15.14 0.80 10.54
N ARG A 46 15.51 -0.26 9.79
CA ARG A 46 16.41 -1.31 10.27
C ARG A 46 17.74 -0.72 10.72
N ASP A 47 18.32 0.15 9.90
CA ASP A 47 19.64 0.74 10.09
C ASP A 47 19.62 1.98 11.02
N ASP A 48 18.50 2.25 11.71
CA ASP A 48 18.31 3.35 12.68
C ASP A 48 18.58 4.76 12.11
N VAL A 49 18.44 4.91 10.80
CA VAL A 49 18.44 6.20 10.08
C VAL A 49 17.12 6.92 10.34
N ILE A 50 16.01 6.18 10.32
CA ILE A 50 14.67 6.67 10.67
C ILE A 50 14.22 5.97 11.94
N THR A 51 14.06 6.74 13.01
CA THR A 51 13.53 6.27 14.30
C THR A 51 12.49 7.26 14.80
N HIS A 52 11.61 6.80 15.70
CA HIS A 52 10.60 7.64 16.34
C HIS A 52 11.21 8.87 17.05
N ASP A 53 12.40 8.73 17.64
CA ASP A 53 13.06 9.82 18.38
C ASP A 53 13.79 10.82 17.49
N ARG A 54 14.33 10.38 16.34
CA ARG A 54 15.13 11.24 15.46
C ARG A 54 14.29 11.90 14.37
N ASN A 55 13.37 11.14 13.78
CA ASN A 55 12.60 11.53 12.61
C ASN A 55 11.15 11.05 12.75
N PRO A 56 10.38 11.56 13.72
CA PRO A 56 9.06 11.03 14.08
C PRO A 56 8.10 10.98 12.88
N LEU A 57 7.99 12.09 12.12
CA LEU A 57 7.11 12.15 10.95
C LEU A 57 7.49 11.12 9.87
N MET A 58 8.79 10.95 9.60
CA MET A 58 9.23 9.97 8.59
C MET A 58 9.04 8.54 9.06
N PHE A 59 9.21 8.29 10.37
CA PHE A 59 8.92 7.00 10.97
C PHE A 59 7.43 6.67 10.85
N ASP A 60 6.54 7.62 11.16
CA ASP A 60 5.10 7.42 11.04
C ASP A 60 4.66 7.15 9.60
N ILE A 61 5.18 7.92 8.64
CA ILE A 61 4.91 7.70 7.20
C ILE A 61 5.38 6.31 6.79
N ALA A 62 6.64 5.97 7.07
CA ALA A 62 7.21 4.68 6.68
C ALA A 62 6.44 3.50 7.31
N SER A 63 6.10 3.61 8.59
CA SER A 63 5.37 2.58 9.34
C SER A 63 3.94 2.42 8.81
N PHE A 64 3.28 3.53 8.49
CA PHE A 64 1.94 3.53 7.91
C PHE A 64 1.91 2.87 6.53
N GLU A 65 2.82 3.26 5.64
CA GLU A 65 2.89 2.71 4.27
C GLU A 65 3.21 1.21 4.27
N ILE A 66 4.17 0.79 5.11
CA ILE A 66 4.48 -0.64 5.32
C ILE A 66 3.25 -1.39 5.85
N GLY A 67 2.56 -0.84 6.84
CA GLY A 67 1.35 -1.42 7.40
C GLY A 67 0.21 -1.52 6.38
N GLN A 68 0.03 -0.50 5.54
CA GLN A 68 -0.98 -0.49 4.48
C GLN A 68 -0.69 -1.55 3.42
N PHE A 69 0.58 -1.70 3.03
CA PHE A 69 1.03 -2.74 2.11
C PHE A 69 0.70 -4.16 2.62
N ILE A 70 1.01 -4.43 3.90
CA ILE A 70 0.70 -5.72 4.54
C ILE A 70 -0.82 -5.95 4.63
N ARG A 71 -1.62 -4.91 4.90
CA ARG A 71 -3.09 -5.03 4.95
C ARG A 71 -3.69 -5.30 3.57
N LYS A 72 -3.24 -4.61 2.52
CA LYS A 72 -3.70 -4.84 1.14
C LYS A 72 -3.44 -6.29 0.69
N GLN A 73 -2.33 -6.90 1.12
CA GLN A 73 -2.00 -8.30 0.85
C GLN A 73 -3.05 -9.29 1.39
N LYS A 74 -3.66 -9.05 2.56
CA LYS A 74 -4.67 -9.97 3.12
C LYS A 74 -5.90 -10.10 2.22
N ASN A 75 -6.18 -9.08 1.41
CA ASN A 75 -7.36 -9.04 0.55
C ASN A 75 -7.09 -9.53 -0.89
N ASP A 76 -5.84 -9.47 -1.38
CA ASP A 76 -5.50 -9.86 -2.76
C ASP A 76 -4.83 -11.24 -2.85
N ALA A 77 -5.48 -12.18 -3.55
CA ALA A 77 -5.04 -13.57 -3.63
C ALA A 77 -3.98 -13.86 -4.71
N GLY A 78 -3.89 -13.01 -5.73
CA GLY A 78 -3.14 -13.32 -6.96
C GLY A 78 -1.62 -13.18 -6.89
N LYS A 79 -1.09 -12.32 -6.01
CA LYS A 79 0.36 -12.02 -5.93
C LYS A 79 1.01 -12.47 -4.61
N ARG A 80 0.41 -13.45 -3.92
CA ARG A 80 0.78 -13.82 -2.54
C ARG A 80 2.25 -14.22 -2.33
N ARG A 81 2.90 -14.92 -3.27
CA ARG A 81 4.18 -15.59 -2.99
C ARG A 81 5.39 -14.63 -2.91
N GLU A 82 5.56 -13.76 -3.90
CA GLU A 82 6.65 -12.77 -3.93
C GLU A 82 6.45 -11.68 -2.86
N PHE A 83 5.20 -11.30 -2.62
CA PHE A 83 4.83 -10.34 -1.58
C PHE A 83 5.00 -10.89 -0.17
N GLN A 84 4.71 -12.17 0.06
CA GLN A 84 4.90 -12.78 1.38
C GLN A 84 6.37 -12.91 1.72
N ILE A 85 7.23 -13.16 0.74
CA ILE A 85 8.68 -13.07 0.91
C ILE A 85 9.08 -11.64 1.28
N LEU A 86 8.53 -10.62 0.61
CA LEU A 86 8.82 -9.21 0.93
C LEU A 86 8.34 -8.84 2.33
N ALA A 87 7.11 -9.20 2.70
CA ALA A 87 6.54 -8.97 4.02
C ALA A 87 7.30 -9.71 5.12
N ASP A 88 7.74 -10.94 4.88
CA ASP A 88 8.59 -11.69 5.80
C ASP A 88 9.98 -11.06 5.95
N ILE A 89 10.57 -10.55 4.86
CA ILE A 89 11.83 -9.79 4.91
C ILE A 89 11.64 -8.52 5.74
N ILE A 90 10.54 -7.81 5.55
CA ILE A 90 10.20 -6.60 6.29
C ILE A 90 10.03 -6.91 7.77
N HIS A 91 9.22 -7.91 8.12
CA HIS A 91 9.03 -8.33 9.50
C HIS A 91 10.33 -8.80 10.16
N LYS A 92 11.17 -9.56 9.46
CA LYS A 92 12.47 -10.01 9.98
C LYS A 92 13.48 -8.86 10.11
N SER A 93 13.46 -7.92 9.18
CA SER A 93 14.40 -6.80 9.14
C SER A 93 14.08 -5.73 10.16
N VAL A 94 12.79 -5.49 10.40
CA VAL A 94 12.35 -4.45 11.34
C VAL A 94 12.08 -5.01 12.74
N GLY A 95 11.79 -6.31 12.85
CA GLY A 95 11.63 -7.00 14.14
C GLY A 95 10.56 -6.34 15.01
N ASP A 96 10.89 -6.13 16.29
CA ASP A 96 10.03 -5.46 17.28
C ASP A 96 9.97 -3.93 17.16
N LYS A 97 10.75 -3.31 16.26
CA LYS A 97 10.79 -1.84 16.11
C LYS A 97 9.45 -1.27 15.59
N LEU A 98 8.62 -2.10 14.97
CA LEU A 98 7.28 -1.76 14.48
C LEU A 98 6.15 -2.13 15.48
N ASN A 99 6.44 -2.43 16.75
CA ASN A 99 5.42 -2.73 17.78
C ASN A 99 4.56 -1.49 18.14
N VAL A 100 3.80 -1.00 17.18
CA VAL A 100 2.78 0.06 17.32
C VAL A 100 1.51 -0.31 16.51
N PHE A 101 1.17 -1.59 16.44
CA PHE A 101 -0.16 -2.03 16.02
C PHE A 101 -0.79 -2.96 17.05
#